data_AF-A0A7J6R4C4-F1
#
_entry.id   AF-A0A7J6R4C4-F1
#
_cell.length_a   1.000
_cell.length_b   1.000
_cell.length_c   1.000
_cell.angle_alpha   90.00
_cell.angle_beta   90.00
_cell.angle_gamma   90.00
#
_symmetry.space_group_name_H-M   'P 1'
#
loop_
_entity.id
_entity.type
_entity.pdbx_description
1 polymer ?
#
loop_
_entity_poly.entity_id
_entity_poly.type
_entity_poly.pdbx_seq_one_letter_code
_entity_poly.pdbx_strand_id
1 'polypeptide(L)'
;IASLDGDADRLVYSYWDVDMKWHLLDGDKIAALLAEFIQAQLTLAGLKDDEDCQFAAVQTAYANGNSGRFIREKLGARVEMAKTGVKYVEAVARDYPIGMYFEANGHGTVVFKPQALAKFNSVLADEKASPAAREAASRLIGLSWLINQAVGDAISDFLAVEAVLAVNGWSIGEWDAMYEDLPSRQGKIFVKDRTVVQCTDDETAAIAPAELQPAIDALVAKRECGRAFVRPSGTEDAVRIYAEAKTEKDANELAFEVAKAAYQIVGGAPGKPTPAAADYGMIAINRYAFVSSSMQLVLSHCGGWIGGLLGMVYPVKCDSDCVLAMDDGDSVDCQSVVEDFAIAIRMAAYEG
;
A
#
# COMPACT_ATOMS: atom_id res chain seq x y z
N ILE A 1 9.47 -10.23 4.03
CA ILE A 1 9.26 -9.87 5.46
C ILE A 1 8.00 -9.03 5.51
N ALA A 2 7.01 -9.44 6.32
CA ALA A 2 5.85 -8.60 6.63
C ALA A 2 6.08 -7.94 8.01
N SER A 3 5.85 -6.64 8.09
CA SER A 3 5.98 -5.86 9.32
C SER A 3 4.63 -5.24 9.67
N LEU A 4 4.17 -5.53 10.88
CA LEU A 4 2.94 -4.98 11.45
C LEU A 4 3.31 -3.91 12.47
N ASP A 5 2.45 -2.91 12.64
CA ASP A 5 2.59 -1.94 13.72
C ASP A 5 2.03 -2.45 15.05
N GLY A 6 2.11 -1.63 16.10
CA GLY A 6 1.92 -2.07 17.49
C GLY A 6 0.53 -2.57 17.84
N ASP A 7 -0.49 -2.09 17.13
CA ASP A 7 -1.90 -2.49 17.24
C ASP A 7 -2.41 -3.25 16.01
N ALA A 8 -1.50 -3.62 15.08
CA ALA A 8 -1.76 -4.43 13.90
C ALA A 8 -2.85 -3.85 12.97
N ASP A 9 -2.88 -2.52 12.82
CA ASP A 9 -3.76 -1.83 11.87
C ASP A 9 -3.05 -1.41 10.57
N ARG A 10 -1.72 -1.61 10.50
CA ARG A 10 -0.89 -1.35 9.32
C ARG A 10 -0.01 -2.52 8.92
N LEU A 11 0.12 -2.69 7.62
CA LEU A 11 0.99 -3.68 7.01
C LEU A 11 1.93 -3.05 5.99
N VAL A 12 3.22 -3.39 6.09
CA VAL A 12 4.18 -3.18 5.00
C VAL A 12 5.01 -4.44 4.77
N TYR A 13 5.39 -4.65 3.52
CA TYR A 13 6.31 -5.71 3.12
C TYR A 13 7.68 -5.14 2.82
N SER A 14 8.71 -5.97 2.97
CA SER A 14 10.04 -5.69 2.44
C SER A 14 10.82 -6.96 2.14
N TYR A 15 11.82 -6.84 1.27
CA TYR A 15 12.76 -7.92 0.99
C TYR A 15 14.14 -7.38 0.59
N TRP A 16 15.13 -8.27 0.65
CA TRP A 16 16.46 -8.03 0.08
C TRP A 16 16.56 -8.83 -1.22
N ASP A 17 16.97 -8.18 -2.30
CA ASP A 17 17.23 -8.87 -3.56
C ASP A 17 18.59 -9.57 -3.57
N VAL A 18 18.90 -10.22 -4.69
CA VAL A 18 20.16 -10.96 -4.91
C VAL A 18 21.40 -10.07 -4.86
N ASP A 19 21.24 -8.75 -5.08
CA ASP A 19 22.31 -7.75 -5.04
C ASP A 19 22.41 -7.09 -3.66
N MET A 20 21.71 -7.63 -2.65
CA MET A 20 21.63 -7.08 -1.30
C MET A 20 21.11 -5.63 -1.29
N LYS A 21 20.22 -5.29 -2.22
CA LYS A 21 19.43 -4.06 -2.17
C LYS A 21 18.12 -4.34 -1.44
N TRP A 22 17.80 -3.48 -0.48
CA TRP A 22 16.54 -3.52 0.24
C TRP A 22 15.43 -2.84 -0.57
N HIS A 23 14.26 -3.47 -0.60
CA HIS A 23 13.07 -2.99 -1.29
C HIS A 23 11.90 -2.89 -0.29
N LEU A 24 11.17 -1.78 -0.36
CA LEU A 24 9.97 -1.52 0.42
C LEU A 24 8.75 -1.74 -0.46
N LEU A 25 7.78 -2.49 0.06
CA LEU A 25 6.46 -2.65 -0.53
C LEU A 25 5.44 -2.13 0.48
N ASP A 26 5.15 -0.84 0.38
CA ASP A 26 4.28 -0.13 1.31
C ASP A 26 2.79 -0.29 0.94
N GLY A 27 1.92 0.50 1.57
CA GLY A 27 0.48 0.44 1.31
C GLY A 27 0.09 0.69 -0.16
N ASP A 28 0.87 1.47 -0.93
CA ASP A 28 0.59 1.70 -2.35
C ASP A 28 0.89 0.45 -3.19
N LYS A 29 1.89 -0.34 -2.79
CA LYS A 29 2.23 -1.62 -3.44
C LYS A 29 1.17 -2.67 -3.15
N ILE A 30 0.62 -2.69 -1.93
CA ILE A 30 -0.53 -3.53 -1.56
C ILE A 30 -1.76 -3.11 -2.38
N ALA A 31 -2.04 -1.81 -2.46
CA ALA A 31 -3.13 -1.27 -3.27
C ALA A 31 -3.02 -1.68 -4.74
N ALA A 32 -1.83 -1.54 -5.34
CA ALA A 32 -1.62 -1.90 -6.73
C ALA A 32 -1.83 -3.39 -6.99
N LEU A 33 -1.41 -4.27 -6.06
CA LEU A 33 -1.61 -5.72 -6.17
C LEU A 33 -3.10 -6.09 -6.11
N LEU A 34 -3.81 -5.58 -5.11
CA LEU A 34 -5.24 -5.86 -4.94
C LEU A 34 -6.06 -5.24 -6.07
N ALA A 35 -5.70 -4.05 -6.56
CA ALA A 35 -6.33 -3.42 -7.71
C ALA A 35 -6.17 -4.26 -8.99
N GLU A 36 -4.96 -4.80 -9.23
CA GLU A 36 -4.70 -5.69 -10.36
C GLU A 36 -5.59 -6.93 -10.27
N PHE A 37 -5.59 -7.58 -9.11
CA PHE A 37 -6.38 -8.79 -8.88
C PHE A 37 -7.87 -8.53 -9.07
N ILE A 38 -8.42 -7.48 -8.46
CA ILE A 38 -9.85 -7.11 -8.57
C ILE A 38 -10.22 -6.85 -10.03
N GLN A 39 -9.44 -6.03 -10.75
CA GLN A 39 -9.72 -5.73 -12.17
C GLN A 39 -9.64 -6.99 -13.04
N ALA A 40 -8.67 -7.86 -12.80
CA ALA A 40 -8.53 -9.13 -13.52
C ALA A 40 -9.75 -10.04 -13.28
N GLN A 41 -10.17 -10.21 -12.01
CA GLN A 41 -11.33 -11.04 -11.68
C GLN A 41 -12.64 -10.44 -12.22
N LEU A 42 -12.84 -9.12 -12.13
CA LEU A 42 -14.02 -8.46 -12.71
C LEU A 42 -14.08 -8.65 -14.23
N THR A 43 -12.94 -8.61 -14.91
CA THR A 43 -12.87 -8.86 -16.35
C THR A 43 -13.23 -10.31 -16.68
N LEU A 44 -12.66 -11.27 -15.95
CA LEU A 44 -12.94 -12.71 -16.15
C LEU A 44 -14.39 -13.07 -15.83
N ALA A 45 -15.00 -12.43 -14.83
CA ALA A 45 -16.40 -12.60 -14.48
C ALA A 45 -17.37 -11.89 -15.47
N GLY A 46 -16.87 -11.09 -16.40
CA GLY A 46 -17.70 -10.29 -17.33
C GLY A 46 -18.42 -9.12 -16.66
N LEU A 47 -17.88 -8.60 -15.56
CA LEU A 47 -18.48 -7.58 -14.70
C LEU A 47 -17.74 -6.24 -14.71
N LYS A 48 -16.60 -6.13 -15.40
CA LYS A 48 -15.75 -4.92 -15.41
C LYS A 48 -16.52 -3.64 -15.78
N ASP A 49 -17.44 -3.74 -16.74
CA ASP A 49 -18.22 -2.60 -17.25
C ASP A 49 -19.63 -2.53 -16.63
N ASP A 50 -19.94 -3.36 -15.62
CA ASP A 50 -21.22 -3.34 -14.90
C ASP A 50 -21.25 -2.19 -13.88
N GLU A 51 -22.31 -1.39 -13.91
CA GLU A 51 -22.47 -0.23 -13.01
C GLU A 51 -22.49 -0.62 -11.53
N ASP A 52 -22.98 -1.82 -11.20
CA ASP A 52 -23.01 -2.35 -9.83
C ASP A 52 -21.66 -2.94 -9.38
N CYS A 53 -20.66 -2.98 -10.26
CA CYS A 53 -19.32 -3.52 -10.00
C CYS A 53 -18.21 -2.49 -10.27
N GLN A 54 -18.54 -1.21 -10.40
CA GLN A 54 -17.53 -0.16 -10.59
C GLN A 54 -16.52 -0.16 -9.44
N PHE A 55 -15.24 -0.20 -9.81
CA PHE A 55 -14.10 -0.23 -8.89
C PHE A 55 -13.36 1.11 -8.87
N ALA A 56 -13.01 1.58 -7.67
CA ALA A 56 -12.12 2.72 -7.47
C ALA A 56 -11.09 2.45 -6.37
N ALA A 57 -9.84 2.85 -6.65
CA ALA A 57 -8.77 2.94 -5.68
C ALA A 57 -8.67 4.39 -5.16
N VAL A 58 -8.69 4.56 -3.84
CA VAL A 58 -8.56 5.86 -3.19
C VAL A 58 -7.17 5.97 -2.58
N GLN A 59 -6.46 7.03 -2.93
CA GLN A 59 -5.11 7.32 -2.46
C GLN A 59 -5.07 8.70 -1.79
N THR A 60 -4.02 8.96 -1.03
CA THR A 60 -3.73 10.29 -0.49
C THR A 60 -2.60 10.95 -1.27
N ALA A 61 -2.36 12.24 -1.04
CA ALA A 61 -1.23 12.95 -1.66
C ALA A 61 0.14 12.28 -1.43
N TYR A 62 0.30 11.48 -0.37
CA TYR A 62 1.54 10.74 -0.07
C TYR A 62 1.82 9.58 -1.01
N ALA A 63 0.81 9.10 -1.74
CA ALA A 63 0.98 7.96 -2.62
C ALA A 63 2.03 8.26 -3.69
N ASN A 64 2.89 7.28 -4.01
CA ASN A 64 3.88 7.47 -5.06
C ASN A 64 3.20 7.75 -6.41
N GLY A 65 3.69 8.75 -7.14
CA GLY A 65 3.10 9.15 -8.42
C GLY A 65 3.01 8.02 -9.44
N ASN A 66 3.93 7.05 -9.39
CA ASN A 66 3.89 5.89 -10.28
C ASN A 66 2.87 4.82 -9.86
N SER A 67 2.49 4.73 -8.58
CA SER A 67 1.42 3.82 -8.12
C SER A 67 0.08 4.24 -8.72
N GLY A 68 -0.34 5.49 -8.49
CA GLY A 68 -1.59 6.01 -9.05
C GLY A 68 -1.59 6.02 -10.59
N ARG A 69 -0.44 6.23 -11.22
CA ARG A 69 -0.29 6.11 -12.67
C ARG A 69 -0.49 4.67 -13.15
N PHE A 70 0.12 3.70 -12.48
CA PHE A 70 -0.02 2.28 -12.81
C PHE A 70 -1.49 1.85 -12.73
N ILE A 71 -2.18 2.15 -11.63
CA ILE A 71 -3.59 1.78 -11.44
C ILE A 71 -4.48 2.43 -12.51
N ARG A 72 -4.25 3.72 -12.82
CA ARG A 72 -5.06 4.45 -13.81
C ARG A 72 -4.77 4.03 -15.25
N GLU A 73 -3.50 4.00 -15.66
CA GLU A 73 -3.10 3.87 -17.06
C GLU A 73 -2.87 2.42 -17.49
N LYS A 74 -2.40 1.55 -16.59
CA LYS A 74 -2.15 0.13 -16.90
C LYS A 74 -3.35 -0.75 -16.58
N LEU A 75 -3.94 -0.58 -15.40
CA LEU A 75 -5.11 -1.39 -15.01
C LEU A 75 -6.43 -0.82 -15.54
N GLY A 76 -6.44 0.46 -15.97
CA GLY A 76 -7.66 1.13 -16.41
C GLY A 76 -8.69 1.30 -15.30
N ALA A 77 -8.26 1.32 -14.04
CA ALA A 77 -9.12 1.52 -12.87
C ALA A 77 -9.22 3.01 -12.51
N ARG A 78 -10.30 3.38 -11.84
CA ARG A 78 -10.47 4.74 -11.31
C ARG A 78 -9.54 4.93 -10.11
N VAL A 79 -8.86 6.08 -10.07
CA VAL A 79 -8.04 6.51 -8.93
C VAL A 79 -8.57 7.85 -8.43
N GLU A 80 -9.05 7.87 -7.20
CA GLU A 80 -9.51 9.07 -6.50
C GLU A 80 -8.48 9.54 -5.49
N MET A 81 -8.36 10.85 -5.31
CA MET A 81 -7.52 11.45 -4.28
C MET A 81 -8.37 11.94 -3.13
N ALA A 82 -7.98 11.62 -1.90
CA ALA A 82 -8.64 12.09 -0.70
C ALA A 82 -7.64 12.67 0.30
N LYS A 83 -8.18 13.45 1.25
CA LYS A 83 -7.43 13.98 2.39
C LYS A 83 -6.77 12.86 3.19
N THR A 84 -5.60 13.12 3.77
CA THR A 84 -4.92 12.16 4.64
C THR A 84 -5.79 11.78 5.85
N GLY A 85 -5.86 10.48 6.15
CA GLY A 85 -6.55 9.90 7.29
C GLY A 85 -7.76 9.05 6.91
N VAL A 86 -7.86 7.89 7.56
CA VAL A 86 -8.86 6.83 7.34
C VAL A 86 -10.27 7.35 7.13
N LYS A 87 -10.73 8.27 7.99
CA LYS A 87 -12.06 8.89 7.89
C LYS A 87 -12.38 9.45 6.50
N TYR A 88 -11.39 10.05 5.83
CA TYR A 88 -11.59 10.72 4.54
C TYR A 88 -11.46 9.74 3.38
N VAL A 89 -10.43 8.89 3.39
CA VAL A 89 -10.22 7.89 2.34
C VAL A 89 -11.36 6.86 2.30
N GLU A 90 -11.84 6.42 3.48
CA GLU A 90 -12.97 5.51 3.60
C GLU A 90 -14.26 6.15 3.10
N ALA A 91 -14.52 7.43 3.43
CA ALA A 91 -15.71 8.14 2.97
C ALA A 91 -15.79 8.16 1.44
N VAL A 92 -14.67 8.43 0.76
CA VAL A 92 -14.59 8.41 -0.71
C VAL A 92 -14.72 6.98 -1.26
N ALA A 93 -14.08 5.99 -0.63
CA ALA A 93 -14.15 4.60 -1.08
C ALA A 93 -15.61 4.07 -1.03
N ARG A 94 -16.38 4.46 -0.01
CA ARG A 94 -17.78 4.09 0.16
C ARG A 94 -18.73 4.70 -0.88
N ASP A 95 -18.29 5.64 -1.72
CA ASP A 95 -19.11 6.12 -2.84
C ASP A 95 -19.21 5.08 -3.97
N TYR A 96 -18.26 4.14 -4.06
CA TYR A 96 -18.19 3.14 -5.12
C TYR A 96 -18.79 1.78 -4.72
N PRO A 97 -19.31 0.98 -5.67
CA PRO A 97 -19.71 -0.40 -5.40
C PRO A 97 -18.58 -1.26 -4.86
N ILE A 98 -17.37 -1.06 -5.38
CA ILE A 98 -16.13 -1.67 -4.88
C ILE A 98 -15.14 -0.53 -4.64
N GLY A 99 -14.92 -0.20 -3.37
CA GLY A 99 -14.02 0.87 -2.97
C GLY A 99 -12.82 0.30 -2.22
N MET A 100 -11.62 0.58 -2.70
CA MET A 100 -10.38 0.24 -2.00
C MET A 100 -9.69 1.52 -1.55
N TYR A 101 -9.14 1.53 -0.35
CA TYR A 101 -8.23 2.60 0.08
C TYR A 101 -7.04 2.02 0.81
N PHE A 102 -5.86 2.55 0.52
CA PHE A 102 -4.64 2.33 1.29
C PHE A 102 -3.86 3.63 1.36
N GLU A 103 -3.33 3.94 2.54
CA GLU A 103 -2.32 4.97 2.71
C GLU A 103 -0.93 4.34 2.59
N ALA A 104 0.06 5.08 2.10
CA ALA A 104 1.45 4.60 1.98
C ALA A 104 2.07 4.13 3.31
N ASN A 105 1.47 4.44 4.46
CA ASN A 105 1.91 3.94 5.76
C ASN A 105 1.48 2.47 6.04
N GLY A 106 0.72 1.85 5.14
CA GLY A 106 0.24 0.47 5.26
C GLY A 106 -1.18 0.31 5.81
N HIS A 107 -1.90 1.39 6.13
CA HIS A 107 -3.27 1.32 6.62
C HIS A 107 -4.25 1.33 5.45
N GLY A 108 -5.13 0.34 5.35
CA GLY A 108 -6.11 0.29 4.28
C GLY A 108 -7.00 -0.94 4.33
N THR A 109 -7.98 -1.00 3.43
CA THR A 109 -8.86 -2.16 3.23
C THR A 109 -9.64 -2.02 1.91
N VAL A 110 -10.49 -3.01 1.60
CA VAL A 110 -11.43 -3.02 0.49
C VAL A 110 -12.86 -3.16 1.03
N VAL A 111 -13.80 -2.38 0.50
CA VAL A 111 -15.21 -2.40 0.86
C VAL A 111 -16.05 -2.78 -0.35
N PHE A 112 -16.97 -3.73 -0.15
CA PHE A 112 -17.89 -4.22 -1.18
C PHE A 112 -19.33 -3.88 -0.79
N LYS A 113 -20.05 -3.18 -1.67
CA LYS A 113 -21.49 -2.92 -1.48
C LYS A 113 -22.30 -4.19 -1.74
N PRO A 114 -23.48 -4.35 -1.10
CA PRO A 114 -24.36 -5.50 -1.31
C PRO A 114 -24.71 -5.76 -2.78
N GLN A 115 -24.83 -4.71 -3.60
CA GLN A 115 -25.10 -4.84 -5.03
C GLN A 115 -23.98 -5.55 -5.81
N ALA A 116 -22.71 -5.27 -5.50
CA ALA A 116 -21.56 -5.94 -6.13
C ALA A 116 -21.53 -7.43 -5.74
N LEU A 117 -21.74 -7.72 -4.46
CA LEU A 117 -21.82 -9.10 -3.95
C LEU A 117 -22.98 -9.87 -4.61
N ALA A 118 -24.13 -9.23 -4.83
CA ALA A 118 -25.26 -9.85 -5.53
C ALA A 118 -24.89 -10.22 -6.99
N LYS A 119 -24.12 -9.38 -7.69
CA LYS A 119 -23.61 -9.68 -9.04
C LYS A 119 -22.64 -10.86 -9.04
N PHE A 120 -21.72 -10.91 -8.09
CA PHE A 120 -20.78 -12.04 -7.97
C PHE A 120 -21.54 -13.36 -7.74
N ASN A 121 -22.51 -13.36 -6.82
CA ASN A 121 -23.35 -14.54 -6.56
C ASN A 121 -24.19 -14.93 -7.79
N SER A 122 -24.71 -13.97 -8.54
CA SER A 122 -25.44 -14.24 -9.79
C SER A 122 -24.55 -14.92 -10.83
N VAL A 123 -23.29 -14.49 -10.99
CA VAL A 123 -22.35 -15.15 -11.92
C VAL A 123 -22.01 -16.56 -11.44
N LEU A 124 -21.80 -16.74 -10.13
CA LEU A 124 -21.46 -18.03 -9.55
C LEU A 124 -22.58 -19.09 -9.73
N ALA A 125 -23.84 -18.65 -9.63
CA ALA A 125 -25.04 -19.47 -9.78
C ALA A 125 -25.48 -19.69 -11.24
N ASP A 126 -25.01 -18.90 -12.19
CA ASP A 126 -25.37 -19.04 -13.60
C ASP A 126 -24.70 -20.28 -14.22
N GLU A 127 -25.49 -21.31 -14.50
CA GLU A 127 -25.02 -22.54 -15.18
C GLU A 127 -24.47 -22.28 -16.59
N LYS A 128 -24.82 -21.15 -17.22
CA LYS A 128 -24.31 -20.75 -18.54
C LYS A 128 -22.99 -20.00 -18.45
N ALA A 129 -22.60 -19.50 -17.27
CA ALA A 129 -21.32 -18.82 -17.10
C ALA A 129 -20.15 -19.80 -17.30
N SER A 130 -19.06 -19.30 -17.87
CA SER A 130 -17.87 -20.14 -18.08
C SER A 130 -17.26 -20.56 -16.73
N PRO A 131 -16.54 -21.70 -16.66
CA PRO A 131 -15.86 -22.10 -15.44
C PRO A 131 -14.91 -21.03 -14.89
N ALA A 132 -14.20 -20.31 -15.77
CA ALA A 132 -13.31 -19.22 -15.41
C ALA A 132 -14.08 -18.02 -14.81
N ALA A 133 -15.24 -17.66 -15.37
CA ALA A 133 -16.08 -16.58 -14.85
C ALA A 133 -16.63 -16.93 -13.45
N ARG A 134 -17.08 -18.17 -13.26
CA ARG A 134 -17.56 -18.67 -11.95
C ARG A 134 -16.44 -18.71 -10.91
N GLU A 135 -15.24 -19.15 -11.32
CA GLU A 135 -14.06 -19.13 -10.45
C GLU A 135 -13.65 -17.70 -10.06
N ALA A 136 -13.66 -16.76 -11.01
CA ALA A 136 -13.37 -15.36 -10.75
C ALA A 136 -14.39 -14.73 -9.78
N ALA A 137 -15.68 -15.02 -9.96
CA ALA A 137 -16.72 -14.58 -9.04
C ALA A 137 -16.55 -15.18 -7.63
N SER A 138 -16.21 -16.47 -7.54
CA SER A 138 -15.89 -17.14 -6.27
C SER A 138 -14.70 -16.48 -5.56
N ARG A 139 -13.64 -16.13 -6.31
CA ARG A 139 -12.47 -15.42 -5.76
C ARG A 139 -12.80 -14.01 -5.26
N LEU A 140 -13.64 -13.26 -5.99
CA LEU A 140 -14.12 -11.95 -5.54
C LEU A 140 -14.95 -12.05 -4.26
N ILE A 141 -15.82 -13.05 -4.17
CA ILE A 141 -16.55 -13.36 -2.93
C ILE A 141 -15.53 -13.67 -1.83
N GLY A 142 -14.61 -14.62 -2.05
CA GLY A 142 -13.58 -14.99 -1.08
C GLY A 142 -12.78 -13.79 -0.55
N LEU A 143 -12.37 -12.87 -1.44
CA LEU A 143 -11.70 -11.64 -1.04
C LEU A 143 -12.57 -10.77 -0.12
N SER A 144 -13.87 -10.65 -0.40
CA SER A 144 -14.81 -9.89 0.43
C SER A 144 -15.03 -10.48 1.83
N TRP A 145 -14.80 -11.78 2.00
CA TRP A 145 -14.83 -12.46 3.31
C TRP A 145 -13.49 -12.38 4.03
N LEU A 146 -12.39 -12.37 3.28
CA LEU A 146 -11.04 -12.34 3.84
C LEU A 146 -10.64 -10.96 4.34
N ILE A 147 -11.00 -9.92 3.59
CA ILE A 147 -10.71 -8.53 3.91
C ILE A 147 -11.65 -7.99 4.99
N ASN A 148 -11.11 -7.32 6.00
CA ASN A 148 -11.88 -6.64 7.04
C ASN A 148 -12.51 -5.35 6.51
N GLN A 149 -13.78 -5.40 6.15
CA GLN A 149 -14.50 -4.26 5.56
C GLN A 149 -14.89 -3.16 6.58
N ALA A 150 -14.57 -3.33 7.87
CA ALA A 150 -14.91 -2.36 8.92
C ALA A 150 -13.80 -1.33 9.14
N VAL A 151 -12.53 -1.76 9.12
CA VAL A 151 -11.34 -0.94 9.34
C VAL A 151 -10.12 -1.68 8.78
N GLY A 152 -9.01 -0.97 8.53
CA GLY A 152 -7.76 -1.61 8.16
C GLY A 152 -7.28 -2.60 9.22
N ASP A 153 -6.83 -3.76 8.76
CA ASP A 153 -6.49 -4.91 9.58
C ASP A 153 -5.28 -5.60 8.96
N ALA A 154 -4.12 -5.46 9.59
CA ALA A 154 -2.86 -5.88 9.01
C ALA A 154 -2.78 -7.41 8.83
N ILE A 155 -3.50 -8.19 9.64
CA ILE A 155 -3.52 -9.66 9.53
C ILE A 155 -4.40 -10.06 8.35
N SER A 156 -5.58 -9.44 8.23
CA SER A 156 -6.49 -9.63 7.10
C SER A 156 -5.81 -9.24 5.77
N ASP A 157 -5.15 -8.08 5.73
CA ASP A 157 -4.40 -7.60 4.56
C ASP A 157 -3.24 -8.54 4.22
N PHE A 158 -2.52 -9.05 5.24
CA PHE A 158 -1.44 -10.00 5.05
C PHE A 158 -1.94 -11.28 4.36
N LEU A 159 -3.02 -11.87 4.89
CA LEU A 159 -3.62 -13.06 4.29
C LEU A 159 -4.13 -12.79 2.87
N ALA A 160 -4.71 -11.62 2.61
CA ALA A 160 -5.17 -11.23 1.28
C ALA A 160 -4.01 -11.10 0.28
N VAL A 161 -2.90 -10.48 0.68
CA VAL A 161 -1.67 -10.38 -0.13
C VAL A 161 -1.13 -11.76 -0.45
N GLU A 162 -0.91 -12.62 0.56
CA GLU A 162 -0.38 -13.96 0.35
C GLU A 162 -1.31 -14.82 -0.53
N ALA A 163 -2.63 -14.71 -0.36
CA ALA A 163 -3.60 -15.40 -1.19
C ALA A 163 -3.54 -14.95 -2.66
N VAL A 164 -3.44 -13.64 -2.93
CA VAL A 164 -3.33 -13.12 -4.30
C VAL A 164 -2.01 -13.55 -4.94
N LEU A 165 -0.90 -13.49 -4.22
CA LEU A 165 0.39 -13.96 -4.72
C LEU A 165 0.36 -15.46 -5.04
N ALA A 166 -0.25 -16.28 -4.18
CA ALA A 166 -0.40 -17.71 -4.41
C ALA A 166 -1.28 -18.03 -5.61
N VAL A 167 -2.41 -17.32 -5.78
CA VAL A 167 -3.31 -17.49 -6.94
C VAL A 167 -2.61 -17.12 -8.25
N ASN A 168 -1.81 -16.06 -8.25
CA ASN A 168 -1.07 -15.60 -9.42
C ASN A 168 0.23 -16.41 -9.67
N GLY A 169 0.68 -17.19 -8.68
CA GLY A 169 1.98 -17.85 -8.71
C GLY A 169 3.14 -16.86 -8.71
N TRP A 170 2.97 -15.68 -8.11
CA TRP A 170 3.94 -14.61 -8.11
C TRP A 170 4.88 -14.66 -6.91
N SER A 171 6.15 -14.44 -7.18
CA SER A 171 7.14 -14.07 -6.17
C SER A 171 7.00 -12.61 -5.75
N ILE A 172 7.59 -12.25 -4.61
CA ILE A 172 7.63 -10.85 -4.14
C ILE A 172 8.35 -9.93 -5.14
N GLY A 173 9.32 -10.44 -5.91
CA GLY A 173 10.01 -9.65 -6.94
C GLY A 173 9.14 -9.39 -8.17
N GLU A 174 8.27 -10.33 -8.55
CA GLU A 174 7.28 -10.12 -9.61
C GLU A 174 6.21 -9.12 -9.18
N TRP A 175 5.77 -9.18 -7.92
CA TRP A 175 4.90 -8.16 -7.33
C TRP A 175 5.57 -6.77 -7.33
N ASP A 176 6.82 -6.67 -6.87
CA ASP A 176 7.54 -5.39 -6.85
C ASP A 176 7.73 -4.82 -8.27
N ALA A 177 7.96 -5.69 -9.26
CA ALA A 177 8.17 -5.31 -10.66
C ALA A 177 6.92 -4.80 -11.40
N MET A 178 5.72 -4.81 -10.80
CA MET A 178 4.51 -4.25 -11.42
C MET A 178 4.70 -2.80 -11.86
N TYR A 179 5.40 -2.01 -11.04
CA TYR A 179 5.82 -0.64 -11.35
C TYR A 179 7.01 -0.23 -10.48
N GLU A 180 7.82 0.71 -10.97
CA GLU A 180 8.94 1.26 -10.21
C GLU A 180 8.51 2.56 -9.52
N ASP A 181 8.73 2.67 -8.21
CA ASP A 181 8.50 3.92 -7.48
C ASP A 181 9.43 5.03 -7.96
N LEU A 182 8.93 6.26 -8.06
CA LEU A 182 9.80 7.42 -8.13
C LEU A 182 10.58 7.56 -6.83
N PRO A 183 11.89 7.86 -6.86
CA PRO A 183 12.61 8.31 -5.68
C PRO A 183 11.85 9.44 -4.98
N SER A 184 11.54 9.23 -3.71
CA SER A 184 10.70 10.13 -2.92
C SER A 184 11.29 10.41 -1.54
N ARG A 185 10.83 11.51 -0.94
CA ARG A 185 11.28 12.01 0.35
C ARG A 185 10.16 12.67 1.13
N GLN A 186 10.11 12.35 2.42
CA GLN A 186 9.28 13.04 3.39
C GLN A 186 10.16 13.83 4.36
N GLY A 187 9.71 15.04 4.68
CA GLY A 187 10.37 15.95 5.61
C GLY A 187 9.37 16.67 6.51
N LYS A 188 9.90 17.33 7.54
CA LYS A 188 9.11 18.09 8.51
C LYS A 188 9.85 19.38 8.90
N ILE A 189 9.19 20.53 8.76
CA ILE A 189 9.60 21.79 9.38
C ILE A 189 8.74 22.11 10.60
N PHE A 190 9.35 22.67 11.63
CA PHE A 190 8.62 23.32 12.72
C PHE A 190 8.29 24.76 12.34
N VAL A 191 7.04 25.16 12.53
CA VAL A 191 6.53 26.50 12.19
C VAL A 191 5.93 27.15 13.43
N LYS A 192 5.83 28.48 13.45
CA LYS A 192 5.24 29.20 14.59
C LYS A 192 3.77 28.87 14.78
N ASP A 193 3.05 28.81 13.67
CA ASP A 193 1.62 28.53 13.64
C ASP A 193 1.33 27.73 12.37
N ARG A 194 0.88 26.49 12.52
CA ARG A 194 0.56 25.63 11.38
C ARG A 194 -0.74 26.00 10.69
N THR A 195 -1.64 26.71 11.37
CA THR A 195 -2.99 27.02 10.87
C THR A 195 -2.99 28.04 9.73
N VAL A 196 -1.86 28.75 9.54
CA VAL A 196 -1.64 29.65 8.41
C VAL A 196 -1.49 28.88 7.09
N VAL A 197 -1.12 27.61 7.15
CA VAL A 197 -1.07 26.73 5.97
C VAL A 197 -2.44 26.10 5.79
N GLN A 198 -3.10 26.46 4.69
CA GLN A 198 -4.35 25.85 4.26
C GLN A 198 -4.11 25.17 2.93
N CYS A 199 -4.70 23.99 2.74
CA CYS A 199 -4.53 23.18 1.53
C CYS A 199 -5.89 22.94 0.86
N THR A 200 -5.85 22.44 -0.37
CA THR A 200 -7.01 21.85 -1.06
C THR A 200 -7.60 20.69 -0.26
N ASP A 201 -8.83 20.29 -0.60
CA ASP A 201 -9.55 19.23 0.12
C ASP A 201 -8.79 17.89 0.10
N ASP A 202 -8.06 17.61 -0.99
CA ASP A 202 -7.20 16.42 -1.15
C ASP A 202 -5.75 16.61 -0.65
N GLU A 203 -5.43 17.78 -0.09
CA GLU A 203 -4.10 18.17 0.39
C GLU A 203 -2.98 18.11 -0.66
N THR A 204 -3.31 18.11 -1.96
CA THR A 204 -2.30 18.07 -3.03
C THR A 204 -1.68 19.44 -3.34
N ALA A 205 -2.34 20.53 -2.96
CA ALA A 205 -1.84 21.89 -3.15
C ALA A 205 -2.12 22.80 -1.94
N ALA A 206 -1.26 23.79 -1.72
CA ALA A 206 -1.46 24.86 -0.75
C ALA A 206 -2.36 25.97 -1.34
N ILE A 207 -3.31 26.44 -0.55
CA ILE A 207 -4.17 27.61 -0.84
C ILE A 207 -3.63 28.86 -0.13
N ALA A 208 -3.18 28.69 1.11
CA ALA A 208 -2.62 29.77 1.91
C ALA A 208 -1.31 29.33 2.57
N PRO A 209 -0.34 30.24 2.72
CA PRO A 209 -0.30 31.60 2.14
C PRO A 209 -0.20 31.56 0.60
N ALA A 210 -0.71 32.59 -0.07
CA ALA A 210 -0.91 32.61 -1.52
C ALA A 210 0.39 32.49 -2.32
N GLU A 211 1.52 32.86 -1.72
CA GLU A 211 2.86 32.78 -2.31
C GLU A 211 3.47 31.36 -2.23
N LEU A 212 2.92 30.47 -1.41
CA LEU A 212 3.51 29.15 -1.13
C LEU A 212 3.40 28.20 -2.33
N GLN A 213 2.21 28.02 -2.90
CA GLN A 213 2.04 27.10 -4.01
C GLN A 213 2.80 27.54 -5.28
N PRO A 214 2.78 28.82 -5.70
CA PRO A 214 3.60 29.28 -6.83
C PRO A 214 5.10 29.04 -6.62
N ALA A 215 5.59 29.16 -5.39
CA ALA A 215 6.97 28.85 -5.07
C ALA A 215 7.28 27.35 -5.22
N ILE A 216 6.38 26.47 -4.79
CA ILE A 216 6.50 25.01 -4.95
C ILE A 216 6.47 24.65 -6.44
N ASP A 217 5.51 25.17 -7.21
CA ASP A 217 5.37 24.88 -8.64
C ASP A 217 6.62 25.26 -9.43
N ALA A 218 7.22 26.41 -9.11
CA ALA A 218 8.46 26.87 -9.73
C ALA A 218 9.67 25.98 -9.41
N LEU A 219 9.69 25.31 -8.25
CA LEU A 219 10.73 24.34 -7.89
C LEU A 219 10.49 22.99 -8.58
N VAL A 220 9.24 22.53 -8.57
CA VAL A 220 8.80 21.29 -9.23
C VAL A 220 9.12 21.31 -10.72
N ALA A 221 8.85 22.42 -11.42
CA ALA A 221 9.10 22.57 -12.85
C ALA A 221 10.58 22.41 -13.26
N LYS A 222 11.53 22.46 -12.31
CA LYS A 222 12.97 22.27 -12.57
C LYS A 222 13.38 20.80 -12.61
N ARG A 223 12.49 19.87 -12.24
CA ARG A 223 12.80 18.44 -12.05
C ARG A 223 11.93 17.58 -12.97
N GLU A 224 12.55 16.60 -13.62
CA GLU A 224 11.80 15.61 -14.39
C GLU A 224 10.98 14.73 -13.44
N CYS A 225 9.71 14.50 -13.80
CA CYS A 225 8.72 13.83 -12.93
C CYS A 225 8.63 14.45 -11.52
N GLY A 226 8.96 15.74 -11.38
CA GLY A 226 8.88 16.44 -10.10
C GLY A 226 7.44 16.51 -9.62
N ARG A 227 7.23 16.19 -8.35
CA ARG A 227 5.99 16.52 -7.63
C ARG A 227 6.34 16.78 -6.18
N ALA A 228 5.76 17.82 -5.60
CA ALA A 228 5.93 18.13 -4.19
C ALA A 228 4.68 18.81 -3.64
N PHE A 229 4.42 18.61 -2.36
CA PHE A 229 3.35 19.30 -1.66
C PHE A 229 3.74 19.55 -0.20
N VAL A 230 3.00 20.47 0.42
CA VAL A 230 3.13 20.79 1.84
C VAL A 230 1.76 20.78 2.49
N ARG A 231 1.71 20.30 3.74
CA ARG A 231 0.47 20.31 4.55
C ARG A 231 0.75 20.53 6.03
N PRO A 232 -0.18 21.14 6.77
CA PRO A 232 -0.03 21.25 8.22
C PRO A 232 -0.12 19.87 8.88
N SER A 233 0.65 19.67 9.96
CA SER A 233 0.49 18.48 10.80
C SER A 233 -0.79 18.58 11.64
N GLY A 234 -1.47 17.46 11.87
CA GLY A 234 -2.66 17.42 12.73
C GLY A 234 -2.34 17.58 14.22
N THR A 235 -1.14 17.16 14.64
CA THR A 235 -0.80 16.91 16.06
C THR A 235 0.24 17.86 16.65
N GLU A 236 0.95 18.62 15.84
CA GLU A 236 2.05 19.49 16.27
C GLU A 236 2.17 20.71 15.37
N ASP A 237 2.75 21.81 15.87
CA ASP A 237 3.06 23.02 15.09
C ASP A 237 4.23 22.80 14.11
N ALA A 238 3.91 22.02 13.10
CA ALA A 238 4.81 21.63 12.03
C ALA A 238 4.06 21.54 10.69
N VAL A 239 4.82 21.65 9.61
CA VAL A 239 4.38 21.41 8.24
C VAL A 239 5.15 20.22 7.70
N ARG A 240 4.41 19.27 7.13
CA ARG A 240 4.96 18.10 6.45
C ARG A 240 5.24 18.47 5.00
N ILE A 241 6.36 17.98 4.49
CA ILE A 241 6.81 18.16 3.12
C ILE A 241 6.93 16.79 2.50
N TYR A 242 6.46 16.66 1.27
CA TYR A 242 6.72 15.50 0.42
C TYR A 242 7.32 16.00 -0.89
N ALA A 243 8.28 15.26 -1.42
CA ALA A 243 8.70 15.41 -2.81
C ALA A 243 9.10 14.08 -3.43
N GLU A 244 8.86 13.95 -4.73
CA GLU A 244 9.34 12.88 -5.60
C GLU A 244 9.88 13.47 -6.90
N ALA A 245 10.82 12.75 -7.53
CA ALA A 245 11.38 13.12 -8.82
C ALA A 245 11.95 11.88 -9.52
N LYS A 246 12.39 12.03 -10.78
CA LYS A 246 12.99 10.94 -11.56
C LYS A 246 14.24 10.33 -10.90
N THR A 247 15.05 11.12 -10.19
CA THR A 247 16.29 10.66 -9.55
C THR A 247 16.29 10.92 -8.05
N GLU A 248 17.03 10.10 -7.29
CA GLU A 248 17.18 10.27 -5.84
C GLU A 248 17.79 11.64 -5.49
N LYS A 249 18.75 12.12 -6.29
CA LYS A 249 19.35 13.44 -6.14
C LYS A 249 18.31 14.54 -6.29
N ASP A 250 17.51 14.50 -7.35
CA ASP A 250 16.50 15.52 -7.63
C ASP A 250 15.39 15.53 -6.57
N ALA A 251 14.98 14.36 -6.08
CA ALA A 251 13.97 14.26 -5.02
C ALA A 251 14.49 14.84 -3.69
N ASN A 252 15.76 14.57 -3.35
CA ASN A 252 16.42 15.16 -2.19
C ASN A 252 16.51 16.69 -2.29
N GLU A 253 16.99 17.20 -3.42
CA GLU A 253 17.13 18.64 -3.66
C GLU A 253 15.76 19.33 -3.65
N LEU A 254 14.76 18.77 -4.33
CA LEU A 254 13.41 19.32 -4.38
C LEU A 254 12.79 19.42 -2.99
N ALA A 255 12.84 18.34 -2.21
CA ALA A 255 12.29 18.37 -0.86
C ALA A 255 13.00 19.37 0.06
N PHE A 256 14.33 19.53 -0.08
CA PHE A 256 15.09 20.53 0.67
C PHE A 256 14.71 21.96 0.26
N GLU A 257 14.62 22.24 -1.04
CA GLU A 257 14.25 23.56 -1.56
C GLU A 257 12.83 23.95 -1.15
N VAL A 258 11.88 23.00 -1.24
CA VAL A 258 10.49 23.19 -0.79
C VAL A 258 10.43 23.43 0.72
N ALA A 259 11.19 22.67 1.52
CA ALA A 259 11.28 22.87 2.96
C ALA A 259 11.76 24.27 3.32
N LYS A 260 12.79 24.76 2.63
CA LYS A 260 13.36 26.10 2.84
C LYS A 260 12.36 27.18 2.44
N ALA A 261 11.70 27.05 1.29
CA ALA A 261 10.67 27.98 0.84
C ALA A 261 9.50 28.04 1.84
N ALA A 262 8.97 26.88 2.25
CA ALA A 262 7.92 26.80 3.23
C ALA A 262 8.33 27.42 4.58
N TYR A 263 9.54 27.15 5.07
CA TYR A 263 10.06 27.75 6.31
C TYR A 263 10.12 29.29 6.26
N GLN A 264 10.54 29.84 5.11
CA GLN A 264 10.67 31.29 4.91
C GLN A 264 9.30 31.97 4.80
N ILE A 265 8.37 31.35 4.07
CA ILE A 265 7.05 31.92 3.79
C ILE A 265 6.12 31.77 5.01
N VAL A 266 6.07 30.58 5.63
CA VAL A 266 5.17 30.25 6.74
C VAL A 266 5.68 30.81 8.07
N GLY A 267 7.00 31.01 8.19
CA GLY A 267 7.63 31.53 9.41
C GLY A 267 8.00 30.41 10.38
N GLY A 268 9.25 29.97 10.28
CA GLY A 268 9.81 28.94 11.16
C GLY A 268 9.76 29.23 12.67
N ALA A 269 9.67 28.15 13.45
CA ALA A 269 9.58 28.22 14.90
C ALA A 269 10.92 28.66 15.56
N PRO A 270 10.93 29.68 16.44
CA PRO A 270 12.14 30.09 17.16
C PRO A 270 12.71 28.95 18.00
N GLY A 271 14.05 28.79 17.99
CA GLY A 271 14.74 27.78 18.79
C GLY A 271 14.54 26.33 18.31
N LYS A 272 13.87 26.12 17.17
CA LYS A 272 13.77 24.80 16.51
C LYS A 272 14.78 24.69 15.35
N PRO A 273 15.17 23.46 14.98
CA PRO A 273 16.05 23.25 13.83
C PRO A 273 15.49 23.86 12.55
N THR A 274 16.36 24.54 11.82
CA THR A 274 16.05 25.13 10.51
C THR A 274 16.43 24.17 9.38
N PRO A 275 15.80 24.26 8.20
CA PRO A 275 16.29 23.57 7.01
C PRO A 275 17.73 23.97 6.66
N ALA A 276 18.69 23.12 7.02
CA ALA A 276 20.10 23.22 6.67
C ALA A 276 20.51 21.94 5.93
N ALA A 277 21.25 22.09 4.83
CA ALA A 277 21.55 20.99 3.91
C ALA A 277 22.28 19.79 4.55
N ALA A 278 22.98 20.01 5.68
CA ALA A 278 23.74 18.97 6.37
C ALA A 278 22.91 18.11 7.35
N ASP A 279 21.82 18.65 7.91
CA ASP A 279 21.13 18.07 9.09
C ASP A 279 19.61 17.92 8.92
N TYR A 280 19.08 18.21 7.73
CA TYR A 280 17.64 18.22 7.56
C TYR A 280 17.09 16.79 7.66
N GLY A 281 16.25 16.54 8.67
CA GLY A 281 15.66 15.25 9.06
C GLY A 281 14.75 14.66 7.99
N MET A 282 15.37 14.23 6.90
CA MET A 282 14.76 13.69 5.71
C MET A 282 14.76 12.17 5.81
N ILE A 283 13.57 11.58 5.82
CA ILE A 283 13.43 10.13 5.78
C ILE A 283 13.33 9.73 4.31
N ALA A 284 14.31 8.96 3.87
CA ALA A 284 14.25 8.24 2.60
C ALA A 284 13.26 7.10 2.73
N ILE A 285 12.11 7.20 2.07
CA ILE A 285 11.06 6.16 2.11
C ILE A 285 11.66 4.80 1.68
N ASN A 286 12.53 4.79 0.68
CA ASN A 286 13.14 3.56 0.13
C ASN A 286 14.43 3.09 0.83
N ARG A 287 14.83 3.68 1.98
CA ARG A 287 16.06 3.24 2.67
C ARG A 287 15.95 3.08 4.19
N TYR A 288 14.94 3.66 4.84
CA TYR A 288 14.78 3.54 6.29
C TYR A 288 13.31 3.63 6.69
N ALA A 289 12.74 2.52 7.14
CA ALA A 289 11.48 2.52 7.87
C ALA A 289 11.56 1.56 9.06
N PHE A 290 11.32 2.12 10.25
CA PHE A 290 10.98 1.49 11.54
C PHE A 290 12.09 0.80 12.36
N VAL A 291 12.65 1.54 13.32
CA VAL A 291 13.16 0.99 14.59
C VAL A 291 12.26 1.49 15.71
N SER A 292 11.11 0.85 15.88
CA SER A 292 10.41 0.80 17.18
C SER A 292 9.46 -0.38 17.20
N SER A 293 9.76 -1.37 18.05
CA SER A 293 8.86 -2.46 18.50
C SER A 293 7.87 -2.97 17.44
N SER A 294 8.37 -3.63 16.40
CA SER A 294 7.56 -4.31 15.39
C SER A 294 7.58 -5.83 15.60
N MET A 295 6.43 -6.48 15.56
CA MET A 295 6.32 -7.93 15.49
C MET A 295 6.59 -8.36 14.03
N GLN A 296 7.55 -9.26 13.81
CA GLN A 296 7.94 -9.71 12.46
C GLN A 296 7.29 -11.06 12.17
N LEU A 297 6.55 -11.14 11.07
CA LEU A 297 6.07 -12.41 10.52
C LEU A 297 6.94 -12.79 9.32
N VAL A 298 7.58 -13.97 9.39
CA VAL A 298 8.43 -14.50 8.32
C VAL A 298 7.83 -15.82 7.82
N LEU A 299 7.24 -15.80 6.64
CA LEU A 299 6.91 -17.01 5.88
C LEU A 299 7.91 -17.15 4.72
N SER A 300 8.65 -18.25 4.67
CA SER A 300 9.52 -18.58 3.54
C SER A 300 8.83 -19.60 2.62
N HIS A 301 8.53 -19.21 1.38
CA HIS A 301 8.07 -20.14 0.35
C HIS A 301 9.25 -20.95 -0.19
N CYS A 302 9.43 -22.17 0.29
CA CYS A 302 10.36 -23.14 -0.30
C CYS A 302 9.67 -23.90 -1.44
N GLY A 303 9.91 -23.48 -2.69
CA GLY A 303 9.57 -24.28 -3.86
C GLY A 303 10.48 -25.51 -3.94
N GLY A 304 9.92 -26.71 -3.76
CA GLY A 304 10.67 -27.96 -3.78
C GLY A 304 10.87 -28.54 -5.17
N TRP A 305 12.08 -29.04 -5.45
CA TRP A 305 12.34 -30.15 -6.38
C TRP A 305 13.36 -31.11 -5.72
N ILE A 306 12.98 -32.38 -5.60
CA ILE A 306 13.79 -33.47 -5.03
C ILE A 306 14.63 -34.11 -6.14
N GLY A 307 15.95 -34.17 -5.95
CA GLY A 307 16.88 -34.94 -6.78
C GLY A 307 18.26 -35.02 -6.12
N GLY A 308 18.59 -36.15 -5.51
CA GLY A 308 19.79 -36.30 -4.68
C GLY A 308 21.10 -36.53 -5.45
N LEU A 309 22.23 -36.12 -4.87
CA LEU A 309 23.37 -36.97 -4.49
C LEU A 309 24.48 -36.16 -3.79
N LEU A 310 24.90 -36.64 -2.61
CA LEU A 310 26.24 -36.60 -1.99
C LEU A 310 27.12 -35.33 -2.06
N GLY A 311 27.42 -34.77 -0.87
CA GLY A 311 28.81 -34.44 -0.52
C GLY A 311 29.09 -33.13 0.23
N MET A 312 29.38 -33.27 1.53
CA MET A 312 30.22 -32.44 2.40
C MET A 312 29.64 -31.22 3.15
N VAL A 313 29.88 -31.31 4.46
CA VAL A 313 29.42 -30.56 5.63
C VAL A 313 30.32 -29.36 5.93
N TYR A 314 29.75 -28.24 6.42
CA TYR A 314 30.12 -27.53 7.67
C TYR A 314 29.08 -26.40 7.94
N PRO A 315 28.86 -25.96 9.19
CA PRO A 315 27.52 -25.90 9.79
C PRO A 315 27.09 -24.47 10.13
N VAL A 316 25.84 -24.12 9.84
CA VAL A 316 25.11 -23.11 10.61
C VAL A 316 23.81 -23.77 11.02
N LYS A 317 23.66 -24.01 12.33
CA LYS A 317 22.43 -24.52 12.93
C LYS A 317 21.32 -23.50 12.65
N CYS A 318 20.45 -23.83 11.70
CA CYS A 318 19.10 -23.29 11.62
C CYS A 318 18.21 -24.52 11.81
N ASP A 319 17.65 -24.69 13.00
CA ASP A 319 16.72 -25.77 13.27
C ASP A 319 15.49 -25.49 12.40
N SER A 320 15.31 -26.39 11.43
CA SER A 320 14.19 -26.48 10.52
C SER A 320 12.96 -26.92 11.31
N ASP A 321 11.98 -26.03 11.45
CA ASP A 321 10.54 -26.32 11.57
C ASP A 321 9.80 -24.98 11.36
N CYS A 322 8.83 -24.93 10.44
CA CYS A 322 7.97 -23.75 10.28
C CYS A 322 7.05 -23.64 11.51
N VAL A 323 7.24 -22.62 12.33
CA VAL A 323 6.43 -22.40 13.54
C VAL A 323 5.92 -20.96 13.54
N LEU A 324 4.60 -20.78 13.61
CA LEU A 324 3.98 -19.56 14.11
C LEU A 324 4.41 -19.40 15.58
N ALA A 325 5.39 -18.54 15.85
CA ALA A 325 5.76 -18.23 17.22
C ALA A 325 4.72 -17.25 17.80
N MET A 326 3.72 -17.79 18.51
CA MET A 326 2.94 -17.03 19.48
C MET A 326 3.61 -17.14 20.86
N ASP A 327 3.58 -16.06 21.64
CA ASP A 327 4.30 -15.92 22.91
C ASP A 327 3.87 -16.92 24.02
N ASP A 328 2.87 -17.77 23.75
CA ASP A 328 2.29 -18.72 24.72
C ASP A 328 2.45 -20.22 24.34
N GLY A 329 3.45 -20.58 23.54
CA GLY A 329 3.96 -21.96 23.49
C GLY A 329 3.10 -23.03 22.79
N ASP A 330 1.96 -22.66 22.19
CA ASP A 330 1.19 -23.55 21.31
C ASP A 330 1.51 -23.26 19.84
N SER A 331 2.02 -24.28 19.12
CA SER A 331 2.32 -24.23 17.69
C SER A 331 1.17 -24.82 16.87
N VAL A 332 0.78 -24.14 15.79
CA VAL A 332 -0.19 -24.64 14.80
C VAL A 332 0.51 -24.74 13.45
N ASP A 333 0.34 -25.88 12.77
CA ASP A 333 0.90 -26.16 11.45
C ASP A 333 0.20 -25.35 10.34
N CYS A 334 0.94 -24.43 9.70
CA CYS A 334 0.43 -23.57 8.63
C CYS A 334 -0.05 -24.33 7.38
N GLN A 335 0.46 -25.54 7.10
CA GLN A 335 -0.05 -26.34 5.97
C GLN A 335 -1.50 -26.76 6.19
N SER A 336 -1.87 -27.09 7.43
CA SER A 336 -3.25 -27.44 7.78
C SER A 336 -4.21 -26.25 7.60
N VAL A 337 -3.78 -25.02 7.91
CA VAL A 337 -4.63 -23.83 7.81
C VAL A 337 -4.92 -23.45 6.36
N VAL A 338 -3.95 -23.59 5.45
CA VAL A 338 -4.13 -23.30 4.02
C VAL A 338 -4.97 -24.38 3.33
N GLU A 339 -4.78 -25.65 3.68
CA GLU A 339 -5.59 -26.76 3.15
C GLU A 339 -7.03 -26.73 3.69
N ASP A 340 -7.22 -26.43 4.98
CA ASP A 340 -8.55 -26.27 5.59
C ASP A 340 -9.28 -25.02 5.06
N PHE A 341 -8.55 -23.96 4.67
CA PHE A 341 -9.14 -22.78 4.03
C PHE A 341 -9.53 -23.03 2.56
N ALA A 342 -8.72 -23.78 1.81
CA ALA A 342 -9.11 -24.25 0.46
C ALA A 342 -10.34 -25.18 0.52
N ILE A 343 -10.49 -25.95 1.60
CA ILE A 343 -11.68 -26.76 1.89
C ILE A 343 -12.86 -25.86 2.28
N ALA A 344 -12.67 -24.83 3.12
CA ALA A 344 -13.73 -23.88 3.50
C ALA A 344 -14.29 -23.10 2.29
N ILE A 345 -13.43 -22.68 1.36
CA ILE A 345 -13.84 -22.07 0.08
C ILE A 345 -14.63 -23.07 -0.79
N ARG A 346 -14.27 -24.36 -0.76
CA ARG A 346 -15.03 -25.41 -1.48
C ARG A 346 -16.34 -25.79 -0.80
N MET A 347 -16.44 -25.70 0.53
CA MET A 347 -17.65 -26.03 1.28
C MET A 347 -18.69 -24.89 1.21
N ALA A 348 -18.25 -23.63 1.22
CA ALA A 348 -19.14 -22.48 1.00
C ALA A 348 -19.75 -22.46 -0.41
N ALA A 349 -19.16 -23.16 -1.38
CA ALA A 349 -19.70 -23.34 -2.73
C ALA A 349 -20.71 -24.50 -2.89
N TYR A 350 -20.95 -25.29 -1.83
CA TYR A 350 -21.82 -26.49 -1.87
C TYR A 350 -23.03 -26.45 -0.91
N GLU A 351 -23.14 -25.42 -0.05
CA GLU A 351 -24.37 -25.15 0.71
C GLU A 351 -25.03 -23.86 0.21
N GLY A 352 -25.79 -23.99 -0.88
CA GLY A 352 -26.59 -22.94 -1.50
C GLY A 352 -27.46 -23.49 -2.62
#